data_AF-A0A6G5A4L0-F1
#
_entry.id   AF-A0A6G5A4L0-F1
#
_cell.length_a   1.000
_cell.length_b   1.000
_cell.length_c   1.000
_cell.angle_alpha   90.00
_cell.angle_beta   90.00
_cell.angle_gamma   90.00
#
_symmetry.space_group_name_H-M   'P 1'
#
loop_
_entity.id
_entity.type
_entity.pdbx_description
1 polymer ?
#
loop_
_entity_poly.entity_id
_entity_poly.type
_entity_poly.pdbx_seq_one_letter_code
_entity_poly.pdbx_strand_id
1 'polypeptide(L)'
;MSPLVRTTICFFCLGLGIFAVNSTTRSESDEEFPGDPCLYGVVNTSFNEAVAVGCTQLCFNGSRINRPDNTSCINKTAEEVEALPTYTNFSCSVGICKNGTCVSLKNKRRVKGPL
;
A
#
# COMPACT_ATOMS: atom_id res chain seq x y z
N MET A 1 39.26 -15.81 -8.93
CA MET A 1 39.59 -14.47 -9.45
C MET A 1 38.36 -13.59 -9.33
N SER A 2 38.39 -12.68 -8.34
CA SER A 2 37.80 -11.33 -8.33
C SER A 2 38.20 -10.71 -6.99
N PRO A 3 38.68 -9.46 -6.96
CA PRO A 3 39.42 -8.90 -5.84
C PRO A 3 38.52 -8.20 -4.82
N LEU A 4 38.86 -8.35 -3.54
CA LEU A 4 38.38 -7.46 -2.49
C LEU A 4 39.16 -6.14 -2.58
N VAL A 5 38.41 -5.06 -2.83
CA VAL A 5 38.87 -3.67 -2.67
C VAL A 5 39.27 -3.46 -1.21
N ARG A 6 40.47 -2.88 -1.02
CA ARG A 6 41.02 -2.47 0.28
C ARG A 6 40.05 -1.52 0.98
N THR A 7 39.45 -1.96 2.08
CA THR A 7 38.79 -1.05 3.03
C THR A 7 39.66 -0.97 4.28
N THR A 8 40.28 0.19 4.46
CA THR A 8 41.13 0.56 5.59
C THR A 8 40.36 0.45 6.91
N ILE A 9 40.71 -0.52 7.75
CA ILE A 9 40.15 -0.68 9.09
C ILE A 9 41.00 0.12 10.07
N CYS A 10 40.46 1.24 10.55
CA CYS A 10 41.03 1.97 11.69
C CYS A 10 40.88 1.14 12.96
N PHE A 11 41.98 0.50 13.38
CA PHE A 11 42.13 -0.08 14.70
C PHE A 11 42.33 1.03 15.73
N PHE A 12 41.26 1.38 16.46
CA PHE A 12 41.38 2.05 17.76
C PHE A 12 40.87 1.13 18.87
N CYS A 13 41.86 0.54 19.55
CA CYS A 13 42.00 0.42 21.00
C CYS A 13 41.00 -0.40 21.85
N LEU A 14 41.58 -1.50 22.36
CA LEU A 14 41.61 -1.94 23.77
C LEU A 14 40.41 -2.72 24.34
N GLY A 15 40.64 -4.02 24.55
CA GLY A 15 39.88 -4.86 25.48
C GLY A 15 39.48 -6.20 24.87
N LEU A 16 40.32 -7.23 25.03
CA LEU A 16 40.05 -8.62 24.60
C LEU A 16 38.85 -9.20 25.37
N GLY A 17 37.65 -8.96 24.87
CA GLY A 17 36.42 -9.67 25.20
C GLY A 17 35.95 -10.45 23.98
N ILE A 18 35.89 -11.78 24.09
CA ILE A 18 35.36 -12.66 23.05
C ILE A 18 33.85 -12.43 22.97
N PHE A 19 33.39 -11.67 21.97
CA PHE A 19 31.99 -11.69 21.58
C PHE A 19 31.83 -12.69 20.44
N ALA A 20 31.35 -13.90 20.78
CA ALA A 20 30.85 -14.82 19.79
C ALA A 20 29.62 -14.18 19.12
N VAL A 21 29.81 -13.65 17.92
CA VAL A 21 28.72 -13.18 17.08
C VAL A 21 27.98 -14.43 16.63
N ASN A 22 26.85 -14.73 17.27
CA ASN A 22 25.91 -15.73 16.77
C ASN A 22 25.31 -15.17 15.48
N SER A 23 25.91 -15.48 14.34
CA SER A 23 25.39 -15.13 13.03
C SER A 23 24.11 -15.92 12.78
N THR A 24 23.01 -15.47 13.38
CA THR A 24 21.69 -15.79 12.85
C THR A 24 21.67 -15.13 11.48
N THR A 25 21.80 -15.95 10.44
CA THR A 25 21.51 -15.56 9.06
C THR A 25 20.06 -15.12 9.04
N ARG A 26 19.83 -13.84 9.31
CA ARG A 26 18.64 -13.11 8.93
C ARG A 26 18.70 -13.10 7.42
N SER A 27 17.96 -14.02 6.81
CA SER A 27 17.66 -14.02 5.40
C SER A 27 17.06 -12.65 5.06
N GLU A 28 17.90 -11.76 4.56
CA GLU A 28 17.49 -10.64 3.73
C GLU A 28 16.99 -11.28 2.44
N SER A 29 15.69 -11.55 2.39
CA SER A 29 15.02 -11.86 1.15
C SER A 29 14.96 -10.55 0.35
N ASP A 30 15.90 -10.41 -0.59
CA ASP A 30 15.81 -9.48 -1.71
C ASP A 30 14.60 -9.88 -2.56
N GLU A 31 13.40 -9.51 -2.12
CA GLU A 31 12.20 -9.61 -2.94
C GLU A 31 12.25 -8.46 -3.95
N GLU A 32 12.88 -8.75 -5.07
CA GLU A 32 12.77 -7.99 -6.31
C GLU A 32 11.28 -7.89 -6.67
N PHE A 33 10.60 -6.83 -6.22
CA PHE A 33 9.20 -6.57 -6.55
C PHE A 33 9.08 -6.44 -8.08
N PRO A 34 8.60 -7.46 -8.80
CA PRO A 34 8.55 -7.42 -10.25
C PRO A 34 7.22 -6.76 -10.63
N GLY A 35 7.18 -5.44 -10.55
CA GLY A 35 6.00 -4.68 -10.96
C GLY A 35 6.07 -3.22 -10.58
N ASP A 36 5.73 -2.35 -11.52
CA ASP A 36 5.53 -0.92 -11.25
C ASP A 36 4.45 -0.76 -10.18
N PRO A 37 4.71 -0.01 -9.09
CA PRO A 37 3.73 0.19 -8.04
C PRO A 37 2.50 0.92 -8.60
N CYS A 38 1.31 0.51 -8.14
CA CYS A 38 0.04 1.12 -8.52
C CYS A 38 -0.58 1.89 -7.36
N LEU A 39 -1.10 3.07 -7.68
CA LEU A 39 -1.78 3.96 -6.76
C LEU A 39 -3.30 3.85 -6.95
N TYR A 40 -4.01 3.91 -5.83
CA TYR A 40 -5.46 3.93 -5.81
C TYR A 40 -5.94 4.83 -4.67
N GLY A 41 -7.07 5.49 -4.90
CA GLY A 41 -7.73 6.26 -3.85
C GLY A 41 -8.30 5.34 -2.78
N VAL A 42 -8.14 5.73 -1.52
CA VAL A 42 -8.78 5.05 -0.39
C VAL A 42 -9.53 6.05 0.47
N VAL A 43 -10.64 5.61 1.02
CA VAL A 43 -11.43 6.36 1.99
C VAL A 43 -11.61 5.54 3.26
N ASN A 44 -11.61 6.20 4.40
CA ASN A 44 -11.84 5.55 5.67
C ASN A 44 -13.33 5.55 6.00
N THR A 45 -13.86 4.38 6.33
CA THR A 45 -15.22 4.28 6.87
C THR A 45 -15.28 4.83 8.31
N SER A 46 -16.49 5.04 8.83
CA SER A 46 -16.70 5.38 10.23
C SER A 46 -16.14 4.33 11.21
N PHE A 47 -15.92 3.11 10.74
CA PHE A 47 -15.35 2.00 11.50
C PHE A 47 -13.82 1.90 11.34
N ASN A 48 -13.16 2.91 10.75
CA ASN A 48 -11.72 2.94 10.46
C ASN A 48 -11.24 1.81 9.52
N GLU A 49 -12.14 1.25 8.71
CA GLU A 49 -11.78 0.35 7.62
C GLU A 49 -11.50 1.17 6.35
N ALA A 50 -10.37 0.91 5.69
CA ALA A 50 -10.05 1.50 4.40
C ALA A 50 -10.82 0.79 3.28
N VAL A 51 -11.54 1.57 2.47
CA VAL A 51 -12.28 1.09 1.31
C VAL A 51 -11.77 1.83 0.07
N ALA A 52 -11.53 1.11 -1.01
CA ALA A 52 -11.00 1.74 -2.21
C ALA A 52 -12.06 2.56 -2.95
N VAL A 53 -11.58 3.59 -3.62
CA VAL A 53 -12.35 4.42 -4.53
C VAL A 53 -12.33 3.76 -5.90
N GLY A 54 -13.47 3.21 -6.32
CA GLY A 54 -13.58 2.47 -7.58
C GLY A 54 -12.86 1.11 -7.59
N CYS A 55 -12.76 0.54 -8.80
CA CYS A 55 -12.19 -0.80 -9.06
C CYS A 55 -11.06 -0.77 -10.09
N THR A 56 -10.57 0.42 -10.44
CA THR A 56 -9.45 0.62 -11.36
C THR A 56 -8.37 1.40 -10.63
N GLN A 57 -7.12 1.01 -10.84
CA GLN A 57 -5.96 1.68 -10.26
C GLN A 57 -4.98 2.12 -11.35
N LEU A 58 -4.28 3.22 -11.11
CA LEU A 58 -3.30 3.78 -12.02
C LEU A 58 -1.91 3.33 -11.57
N CYS A 59 -1.17 2.68 -12.46
CA CYS A 59 0.20 2.25 -12.20
C CYS A 59 1.20 3.31 -12.64
N PHE A 60 2.41 3.27 -12.08
CA PHE A 60 3.45 4.27 -12.37
C PHE A 60 3.81 4.36 -13.85
N ASN A 61 3.70 3.25 -14.59
CA ASN A 61 3.85 3.20 -16.05
C ASN A 61 2.67 3.79 -16.86
N GLY A 62 1.69 4.40 -16.18
CA GLY A 62 0.49 4.97 -16.79
C GLY A 62 -0.58 3.95 -17.17
N SER A 63 -0.34 2.64 -16.97
CA SER A 63 -1.35 1.62 -17.22
C SER A 63 -2.48 1.69 -16.19
N ARG A 64 -3.68 1.33 -16.64
CA ARG A 64 -4.85 1.17 -15.78
C ARG A 64 -5.15 -0.31 -15.64
N ILE A 65 -5.12 -0.82 -14.42
CA ILE A 65 -5.44 -2.22 -14.14
C ILE A 65 -6.67 -2.32 -13.26
N ASN A 66 -7.44 -3.40 -13.45
CA ASN A 66 -8.60 -3.68 -12.63
C ASN A 66 -8.17 -4.34 -11.32
N ARG A 67 -8.82 -3.96 -10.23
CA ARG A 67 -8.67 -4.63 -8.94
C ARG A 67 -9.27 -6.04 -9.02
N PRO A 68 -8.77 -6.98 -8.19
CA PRO A 68 -9.35 -8.31 -8.11
C PRO A 68 -10.85 -8.25 -7.84
N ASP A 69 -11.58 -9.19 -8.44
CA ASP A 69 -13.00 -9.36 -8.14
C ASP A 69 -13.21 -9.64 -6.64
N ASN A 70 -14.38 -9.25 -6.13
CA ASN A 70 -14.78 -9.30 -4.72
C ASN A 70 -14.05 -8.32 -3.79
N THR A 71 -13.17 -7.45 -4.32
CA THR A 71 -12.54 -6.42 -3.48
C THR A 71 -13.55 -5.33 -3.10
N SER A 72 -13.55 -4.91 -1.82
CA SER A 72 -14.41 -3.82 -1.33
C SER A 72 -14.10 -2.50 -2.04
N CYS A 73 -15.15 -1.79 -2.45
CA CYS A 73 -15.06 -0.54 -3.18
C CYS A 73 -16.22 0.40 -2.85
N ILE A 74 -16.05 1.69 -3.15
CA ILE A 74 -17.15 2.64 -3.31
C ILE A 74 -17.30 3.04 -4.77
N ASN A 75 -18.54 3.22 -5.22
CA ASN A 75 -18.84 3.68 -6.57
C ASN A 75 -18.69 5.19 -6.68
N LYS A 76 -17.44 5.67 -6.58
CA LYS A 76 -17.03 7.07 -6.80
C LYS A 76 -15.70 7.11 -7.52
N THR A 77 -15.42 8.22 -8.20
CA THR A 77 -14.10 8.55 -8.73
C THR A 77 -13.22 9.21 -7.66
N ALA A 78 -11.90 9.25 -7.89
CA ALA A 78 -10.98 9.97 -7.01
C ALA A 78 -11.34 11.46 -6.93
N GLU A 79 -11.63 12.09 -8.07
CA GLU A 79 -12.06 13.49 -8.17
C GLU A 79 -13.33 13.77 -7.36
N GLU A 80 -14.32 12.86 -7.41
CA GLU A 80 -15.54 12.99 -6.61
C GLU A 80 -15.29 12.89 -5.12
N VAL A 81 -14.26 12.14 -4.71
CA VAL A 81 -13.87 12.01 -3.29
C VAL A 81 -13.07 13.23 -2.85
N GLU A 82 -12.17 13.75 -3.68
CA GLU A 82 -11.41 14.97 -3.41
C GLU A 82 -12.30 16.22 -3.32
N ALA A 83 -13.39 16.25 -4.07
CA ALA A 83 -14.39 17.31 -4.00
C ALA A 83 -15.26 17.26 -2.73
N LEU A 84 -15.15 16.21 -1.90
CA LEU A 84 -15.92 16.10 -0.68
C LEU A 84 -15.37 17.05 0.41
N PRO A 85 -16.25 17.74 1.17
CA PRO A 85 -15.80 18.64 2.22
C PRO A 85 -14.97 17.94 3.30
N THR A 86 -13.77 18.44 3.54
CA THR A 86 -12.82 17.92 4.53
C THR A 86 -13.49 17.79 5.90
N TYR A 87 -13.16 16.74 6.65
CA TYR A 87 -13.67 16.49 8.02
C TYR A 87 -15.18 16.25 8.17
N THR A 88 -15.92 16.08 7.08
CA THR A 88 -17.34 15.72 7.16
C THR A 88 -17.57 14.24 6.86
N ASN A 89 -18.61 13.68 7.48
CA ASN A 89 -19.00 12.30 7.25
C ASN A 89 -20.04 12.25 6.13
N PHE A 90 -19.81 11.36 5.15
CA PHE A 90 -20.70 11.14 4.03
C PHE A 90 -21.28 9.75 4.06
N SER A 91 -22.49 9.57 3.55
CA SER A 91 -23.03 8.25 3.30
C SER A 91 -22.65 7.80 1.89
N CYS A 92 -21.97 6.67 1.76
CA CYS A 92 -21.67 6.05 0.47
C CYS A 92 -22.18 4.61 0.45
N SER A 93 -22.63 4.14 -0.72
CA SER A 93 -22.92 2.73 -0.91
C SER A 93 -21.60 1.98 -1.07
N VAL A 94 -21.38 0.96 -0.24
CA VAL A 94 -20.21 0.07 -0.37
C VAL A 94 -20.61 -1.10 -1.25
N GLY A 95 -19.71 -1.44 -2.17
CA GLY A 95 -19.87 -2.51 -3.13
C GLY A 95 -18.68 -3.46 -3.15
N ILE A 96 -18.69 -4.32 -4.15
CA ILE A 96 -17.59 -5.21 -4.49
C ILE A 96 -17.21 -5.02 -5.95
N CYS A 97 -15.92 -5.16 -6.25
CA CYS A 97 -15.45 -5.18 -7.62
C CYS A 97 -15.92 -6.43 -8.34
N LYS A 98 -16.47 -6.24 -9.54
CA LYS A 98 -16.81 -7.31 -10.47
C LYS A 98 -16.50 -6.85 -11.88
N ASN A 99 -15.53 -7.50 -12.53
CA ASN A 99 -15.05 -7.17 -13.86
C ASN A 99 -14.68 -5.67 -14.01
N GLY A 100 -13.94 -5.13 -13.04
CA GLY A 100 -13.52 -3.71 -13.03
C GLY A 100 -14.60 -2.70 -12.65
N THR A 101 -15.82 -3.13 -12.31
CA THR A 101 -16.91 -2.24 -11.90
C THR A 101 -17.27 -2.43 -10.43
N CYS A 102 -17.53 -1.33 -9.71
CA CYS A 102 -17.98 -1.41 -8.31
C CYS A 102 -19.48 -1.67 -8.23
N VAL A 103 -19.86 -2.92 -7.94
CA VAL A 103 -21.27 -3.33 -7.81
C VAL A 103 -21.71 -3.10 -6.37
N SER A 104 -22.64 -2.16 -6.18
CA SER A 104 -23.16 -1.83 -4.85
C SER A 104 -23.85 -3.03 -4.19
N LEU A 105 -23.46 -3.33 -2.96
CA LEU A 105 -24.26 -4.16 -2.07
C LEU A 105 -25.38 -3.26 -1.53
N LYS A 106 -26.55 -3.81 -1.17
CA LYS A 106 -27.69 -3.02 -0.64
C LYS A 106 -27.39 -2.27 0.68
N ASN A 107 -26.16 -2.33 1.18
CA ASN A 107 -25.70 -1.75 2.44
C ASN A 107 -25.01 -0.40 2.20
N LYS A 108 -25.58 0.66 2.76
CA LYS A 108 -24.94 1.98 2.84
C LYS A 108 -24.03 2.04 4.07
N ARG A 109 -22.82 2.60 3.93
CA ARG A 109 -21.92 2.88 5.05
C ARG A 109 -21.57 4.36 5.13
N ARG A 110 -21.23 4.83 6.33
CA ARG A 110 -20.67 6.17 6.52
C ARG A 110 -19.16 6.15 6.28
N VAL A 111 -18.68 7.14 5.56
CA VAL A 111 -17.30 7.33 5.13
C VAL A 111 -16.85 8.71 5.60
N LYS A 112 -15.67 8.80 6.18
CA LYS A 112 -15.03 10.07 6.55
C LYS A 112 -14.42 10.68 5.29
N GLY A 113 -14.56 11.98 5.12
CA GLY A 113 -13.91 12.71 4.04
C GLY A 113 -12.40 12.58 4.01
N PRO A 114 -11.78 12.96 2.86
CA PRO A 114 -10.33 13.07 2.79
C PRO A 114 -9.82 14.03 3.88
N LEU A 115 -8.62 13.73 4.38
CA LEU A 115 -7.88 14.56 5.34
C LEU A 115 -7.19 15.72 4.62
#